data_AF-A0AAU4DGP5-F1
#
_entry.id   AF-A0AAU4DGP5-F1
#
_cell.length_a   1.000
_cell.length_b   1.000
_cell.length_c   1.000
_cell.angle_alpha   90.00
_cell.angle_beta   90.00
_cell.angle_gamma   90.00
#
_symmetry.space_group_name_H-M   'P 1'
#
loop_
_entity.id
_entity.type
_entity.pdbx_description
1 polymer ?
#
loop_
_entity_poly.entity_id
_entity_poly.type
_entity_poly.pdbx_seq_one_letter_code
_entity_poly.pdbx_strand_id
1 'polypeptide(L)'
;MTAPVRTSTRVELFADRTWTPVCDWDLLTPGRGVAVLLPDGRQAAVFRDGADALYAIANRDPFTGAYVLSRGLLGTTADGRVYVASPLLKQRFELATGQCLDDEAVRIPVHPVRAA
;
A
#
# COMPACT_ATOMS: atom_id res chain seq x y z
N MET A 1 -7.85 6.93 35.05
CA MET A 1 -8.97 6.56 34.17
C MET A 1 -8.36 5.98 32.90
N THR A 2 -8.06 4.68 32.91
CA THR A 2 -7.35 4.00 31.81
C THR A 2 -8.39 3.69 30.73
N ALA A 3 -8.24 4.29 29.54
CA ALA A 3 -9.08 3.95 28.41
C ALA A 3 -8.90 2.45 28.09
N PRO A 4 -9.97 1.71 27.75
CA PRO A 4 -9.83 0.32 27.36
C PRO A 4 -8.95 0.24 26.11
N VAL A 5 -7.89 -0.58 26.16
CA VAL A 5 -7.16 -0.99 24.95
C VAL A 5 -8.18 -1.68 24.07
N ARG A 6 -8.61 -1.01 22.99
CA ARG A 6 -9.39 -1.66 21.95
C ARG A 6 -8.50 -2.74 21.35
N THR A 7 -9.01 -3.96 21.33
CA THR A 7 -8.46 -5.09 20.58
C THR A 7 -8.71 -4.83 19.09
N SER A 8 -8.17 -3.73 18.54
CA SER A 8 -8.29 -3.41 17.13
C SER A 8 -7.38 -4.33 16.33
N THR A 9 -7.95 -5.00 15.34
CA THR A 9 -7.16 -5.72 14.33
C THR A 9 -6.15 -4.74 13.74
N ARG A 10 -4.86 -5.09 13.81
CA ARG A 10 -3.78 -4.24 13.31
C ARG A 10 -3.33 -4.73 11.96
N VAL A 11 -2.99 -3.77 11.11
CA VAL A 11 -2.32 -4.05 9.84
C VAL A 11 -0.83 -4.02 10.11
N GLU A 12 -0.15 -5.07 9.70
CA GLU A 12 1.28 -5.24 9.84
C GLU A 12 1.94 -5.38 8.47
N LEU A 13 3.10 -4.75 8.30
CA LEU A 13 3.97 -4.94 7.13
C LEU A 13 5.21 -5.72 7.54
N PHE A 14 5.65 -6.61 6.66
CA PHE A 14 6.94 -7.27 6.81
C PHE A 14 8.04 -6.39 6.19
N ALA A 15 8.92 -5.90 7.06
CA ALA A 15 10.11 -5.14 6.68
C ALA A 15 11.25 -5.55 7.61
N ASP A 16 12.48 -5.55 7.11
CA ASP A 16 13.69 -5.82 7.91
C ASP A 16 13.60 -7.09 8.77
N ARG A 17 13.01 -8.15 8.19
CA ARG A 17 12.82 -9.48 8.79
C ARG A 17 11.87 -9.53 9.98
N THR A 18 11.06 -8.49 10.22
CA THR A 18 10.04 -8.47 11.27
C THR A 18 8.70 -7.94 10.76
N TRP A 19 7.62 -8.36 11.40
CA TRP A 19 6.31 -7.76 11.21
C TRP A 19 6.21 -6.51 12.09
N THR A 20 5.85 -5.38 11.48
CA THR A 20 5.69 -4.10 12.17
C THR A 20 4.25 -3.62 12.04
N PRO A 21 3.55 -3.31 13.13
CA PRO A 21 2.23 -2.71 13.07
C PRO A 21 2.31 -1.29 12.50
N VAL A 22 1.50 -0.98 11.49
CA VAL A 22 1.54 0.32 10.79
C VAL A 22 0.28 1.17 10.95
N CYS A 23 -0.89 0.54 11.08
CA CYS A 23 -2.16 1.22 11.32
C CYS A 23 -3.21 0.25 11.86
N ASP A 24 -4.31 0.78 12.40
CA ASP A 24 -5.50 -0.01 12.68
C ASP A 24 -6.24 -0.37 11.37
N TRP A 25 -6.88 -1.53 11.34
CA TRP A 25 -7.70 -1.98 10.20
C TRP A 25 -8.77 -0.95 9.80
N ASP A 26 -9.39 -0.31 10.79
CA ASP A 26 -10.48 0.65 10.58
C ASP A 26 -10.01 1.96 9.92
N LEU A 27 -8.70 2.25 9.89
CA LEU A 27 -8.15 3.39 9.15
C LEU A 27 -8.03 3.11 7.65
N LEU A 28 -8.05 1.84 7.23
CA LEU A 28 -8.05 1.45 5.82
C LEU A 28 -9.47 1.45 5.27
N THR A 29 -9.92 2.61 4.82
CA THR A 29 -11.14 2.68 3.98
C THR A 29 -10.87 1.97 2.65
N PRO A 30 -11.72 1.01 2.23
CA PRO A 30 -11.55 0.33 0.94
C PRO A 30 -11.36 1.31 -0.22
N GLY A 31 -10.37 1.04 -1.08
CA GLY A 31 -10.01 1.87 -2.22
C GLY A 31 -9.16 3.10 -1.91
N ARG A 32 -8.93 3.44 -0.63
CA ARG A 32 -8.06 4.57 -0.22
C ARG A 32 -6.75 4.06 0.35
N GLY A 33 -5.65 4.59 -0.17
CA GLY A 33 -4.33 4.30 0.36
C GLY A 33 -4.01 5.11 1.60
N VAL A 34 -3.20 4.53 2.48
CA VAL A 34 -2.58 5.21 3.63
C VAL A 34 -1.06 5.13 3.49
N ALA A 35 -0.38 6.26 3.66
CA ALA A 35 1.07 6.28 3.76
C ALA A 35 1.50 5.88 5.17
N VAL A 36 2.50 5.01 5.26
CA VAL A 36 3.06 4.54 6.53
C VAL A 36 4.57 4.70 6.51
N LEU A 37 5.15 4.97 7.69
CA LEU A 37 6.60 5.08 7.88
C LEU A 37 7.11 3.77 8.48
N LEU A 38 8.07 3.14 7.82
CA LEU A 38 8.74 1.92 8.30
C LEU A 38 9.89 2.29 9.26
N PRO A 39 10.32 1.35 10.14
CA PRO A 39 11.38 1.60 11.11
C PRO A 39 12.72 2.06 10.51
N ASP A 40 13.02 1.67 9.27
CA ASP A 40 14.22 2.07 8.54
C ASP A 40 14.09 3.42 7.80
N GLY A 41 12.98 4.13 8.01
CA GLY A 41 12.72 5.45 7.42
C GLY A 41 12.14 5.40 6.00
N ARG A 42 11.98 4.23 5.38
CA ARG A 42 11.25 4.11 4.11
C ARG A 42 9.75 4.34 4.32
N GLN A 43 9.06 4.78 3.27
CA GLN A 43 7.61 4.89 3.27
C GLN A 43 6.97 3.84 2.38
N ALA A 44 5.89 3.24 2.88
CA ALA A 44 5.02 2.35 2.12
C ALA A 44 3.62 2.97 1.96
N ALA A 45 2.91 2.57 0.91
CA ALA A 45 1.51 2.84 0.70
C ALA A 45 0.73 1.54 0.90
N VAL A 46 -0.22 1.55 1.82
CA VAL A 46 -1.04 0.40 2.20
C VAL A 46 -2.46 0.61 1.69
N PHE A 47 -3.03 -0.43 1.09
CA PHE A 47 -4.37 -0.42 0.52
C PHE A 47 -5.17 -1.61 1.02
N ARG A 48 -6.48 -1.40 1.13
CA ARG A 48 -7.49 -2.45 1.24
C ARG A 48 -8.42 -2.30 0.03
N ASP A 49 -8.66 -3.37 -0.72
CA ASP A 49 -9.63 -3.33 -1.82
C ASP A 49 -11.08 -3.61 -1.34
N GLY A 50 -12.03 -3.61 -2.27
CA GLY A 50 -13.45 -3.86 -1.95
C GLY A 50 -13.77 -5.31 -1.55
N ALA A 51 -12.82 -6.23 -1.71
CA ALA A 51 -12.91 -7.63 -1.28
C ALA A 51 -12.09 -7.88 -0.01
N ASP A 52 -11.66 -6.82 0.67
CA ASP A 52 -10.85 -6.85 1.89
C ASP A 52 -9.44 -7.43 1.74
N ALA A 53 -8.95 -7.56 0.51
CA ALA A 53 -7.55 -7.92 0.29
C ALA A 53 -6.63 -6.74 0.60
N LEU A 54 -5.53 -7.02 1.28
CA LEU A 54 -4.50 -6.04 1.65
C LEU A 54 -3.35 -6.05 0.65
N TYR A 55 -2.85 -4.86 0.35
CA TYR A 55 -1.66 -4.67 -0.47
C TYR A 55 -0.76 -3.61 0.15
N ALA A 56 0.56 -3.76 0.00
CA ALA A 56 1.51 -2.75 0.42
C ALA A 56 2.65 -2.63 -0.61
N ILE A 57 2.90 -1.41 -1.06
CA ILE A 57 3.93 -1.07 -2.05
C ILE A 57 4.78 0.10 -1.54
N ALA A 58 5.92 0.39 -2.16
CA ALA A 58 6.63 1.64 -1.87
C ALA A 58 5.73 2.87 -2.13
N ASN A 59 5.79 3.88 -1.26
CA ASN A 59 4.98 5.10 -1.45
C ASN A 59 5.59 6.09 -2.46
N ARG A 60 6.88 5.91 -2.78
CA ARG A 60 7.61 6.79 -3.71
C ARG A 60 7.29 6.39 -5.15
N ASP A 61 6.77 7.35 -5.91
CA ASP A 61 6.62 7.24 -7.35
C ASP A 61 8.02 7.26 -8.01
N PRO A 62 8.39 6.25 -8.80
CA PRO A 62 9.73 6.14 -9.38
C PRO A 62 10.00 7.16 -10.50
N PHE A 63 8.95 7.67 -11.17
CA PHE A 63 9.09 8.62 -12.28
C PHE A 63 9.29 10.05 -11.79
N THR A 64 8.59 10.43 -10.72
CA THR A 64 8.65 11.80 -10.18
C THR A 64 9.52 11.92 -8.93
N GLY A 65 9.76 10.80 -8.24
CA GLY A 65 10.43 10.76 -6.95
C GLY A 65 9.60 11.25 -5.77
N ALA A 66 8.33 11.60 -5.99
CA ALA A 66 7.42 12.09 -4.95
C ALA A 66 6.78 10.95 -4.16
N TYR A 67 6.52 11.16 -2.87
CA TYR A 67 5.89 10.19 -1.97
C TYR A 67 4.35 10.29 -2.03
N VAL A 68 3.77 9.87 -3.15
CA VAL A 68 2.37 10.16 -3.49
C VAL A 68 1.53 8.93 -3.83
N LEU A 69 2.10 7.72 -3.93
CA LEU A 69 1.35 6.57 -4.43
C LEU A 69 0.15 6.18 -3.55
N SER A 70 0.22 6.40 -2.23
CA SER A 70 -0.93 6.22 -1.32
C SER A 70 -2.15 7.07 -1.66
N ARG A 71 -1.98 8.13 -2.43
CA ARG A 71 -3.06 9.04 -2.88
C ARG A 71 -3.60 8.67 -4.26
N GLY A 72 -3.07 7.61 -4.88
CA GLY A 72 -3.50 7.15 -6.19
C GLY A 72 -4.88 6.53 -6.16
N LEU A 73 -5.49 6.44 -7.34
CA LEU A 73 -6.78 5.79 -7.53
C LEU A 73 -6.56 4.31 -7.80
N LEU A 74 -7.29 3.44 -7.10
CA LEU A 74 -7.31 2.03 -7.43
C LEU A 74 -8.16 1.77 -8.67
N GLY A 75 -7.75 0.77 -9.44
CA GLY A 75 -8.52 0.23 -10.53
C GLY A 75 -8.20 -1.25 -10.74
N THR A 76 -8.97 -1.88 -11.61
CA THR A 76 -8.79 -3.28 -11.99
C THR A 76 -8.71 -3.36 -13.50
N THR A 77 -7.77 -4.14 -14.01
CA THR A 77 -7.66 -4.42 -15.46
C THR A 77 -8.73 -5.42 -15.91
N ALA A 78 -8.90 -5.58 -17.22
CA ALA A 78 -9.86 -6.54 -17.78
C ALA A 78 -9.55 -8.01 -17.40
N ASP A 79 -8.28 -8.32 -17.16
CA ASP A 79 -7.79 -9.62 -16.69
C ASP A 79 -7.72 -9.74 -15.15
N GLY A 80 -8.26 -8.76 -14.41
CA GLY A 80 -8.47 -8.86 -12.97
C GLY A 80 -7.31 -8.38 -12.09
N ARG A 81 -6.24 -7.80 -12.64
CA ARG A 81 -5.12 -7.27 -11.86
C ARG A 81 -5.51 -5.94 -11.20
N VAL A 82 -5.33 -5.85 -9.89
CA VAL A 82 -5.57 -4.61 -9.13
C VAL A 82 -4.34 -3.72 -9.22
N TYR A 83 -4.53 -2.44 -9.55
CA TYR A 83 -3.47 -1.46 -9.68
C TYR A 83 -3.81 -0.16 -8.98
N VAL A 84 -2.78 0.65 -8.71
CA VAL A 84 -2.92 2.06 -8.34
C VAL A 84 -2.39 2.94 -9.47
N ALA A 85 -3.17 3.93 -9.89
CA ALA A 85 -2.72 4.97 -10.82
C ALA A 85 -2.04 6.09 -10.05
N SER A 86 -0.79 6.41 -10.40
CA SER A 86 -0.04 7.53 -9.80
C SER A 86 -0.85 8.84 -9.89
N PRO A 87 -0.95 9.63 -8.81
CA PRO A 87 -1.67 10.89 -8.83
C PRO A 87 -1.14 11.90 -9.84
N LEU A 88 0.17 11.89 -10.09
CA LEU A 88 0.84 12.93 -10.86
C LEU A 88 0.85 12.61 -12.35
N LEU A 89 1.40 11.46 -12.72
CA LEU A 89 1.64 11.10 -14.12
C LEU A 89 0.82 9.91 -14.62
N LYS A 90 -0.07 9.37 -13.78
CA LYS A 90 -1.07 8.34 -14.12
C LYS A 90 -0.54 6.98 -14.54
N GLN A 91 0.77 6.70 -14.42
CA GLN A 91 1.27 5.34 -14.57
C GLN A 91 0.61 4.43 -13.54
N ARG A 92 0.28 3.22 -13.98
CA ARG A 92 -0.46 2.22 -13.22
C ARG A 92 0.52 1.19 -12.69
N PHE A 93 0.53 1.01 -11.38
CA PHE A 93 1.35 0.00 -10.72
C PHE A 93 0.47 -1.11 -10.18
N GLU A 94 0.68 -2.34 -10.64
CA GLU A 94 0.01 -3.53 -10.12
C GLU A 94 0.36 -3.71 -8.64
N LEU A 95 -0.65 -3.82 -7.78
CA LEU A 95 -0.45 -3.86 -6.34
C LEU A 95 0.17 -5.18 -5.84
N ALA A 96 -0.11 -6.29 -6.55
CA ALA A 96 0.39 -7.60 -6.17
C ALA A 96 1.89 -7.79 -6.47
N THR A 97 2.39 -7.19 -7.55
CA THR A 97 3.74 -7.44 -8.08
C THR A 97 4.63 -6.20 -8.06
N GLY A 98 4.03 -5.00 -7.95
CA GLY A 98 4.70 -3.72 -8.09
C GLY A 98 5.05 -3.38 -9.54
N GLN A 99 4.67 -4.20 -10.52
CA GLN A 99 4.98 -3.98 -11.93
C GLN A 99 4.24 -2.74 -12.44
N CYS A 100 4.96 -1.83 -13.11
CA CYS A 100 4.32 -0.79 -13.88
C CYS A 100 3.69 -1.40 -15.13
N LEU A 101 2.40 -1.18 -15.32
CA LEU A 101 1.62 -1.70 -16.45
C LEU A 101 1.80 -0.86 -17.72
N ASP A 102 2.40 0.32 -17.59
CA ASP A 102 2.64 1.26 -18.71
C ASP A 102 4.12 1.31 -19.12
N ASP A 103 5.01 0.66 -18.35
CA ASP A 103 6.44 0.52 -18.65
C ASP A 103 7.00 -0.74 -17.98
N GLU A 104 7.27 -1.78 -18.78
CA GLU A 104 7.73 -3.08 -18.27
C GLU A 104 9.10 -3.02 -17.58
N ALA A 105 9.93 -2.01 -17.90
CA ALA A 105 11.24 -1.84 -17.28
C ALA A 105 11.15 -1.28 -15.85
N VAL A 106 9.98 -0.80 -15.42
CA VAL A 106 9.78 -0.15 -14.12
C VAL A 106 8.98 -1.05 -13.18
N ARG A 107 9.54 -1.27 -11.99
CA ARG A 107 8.88 -1.97 -10.89
C ARG A 107 9.16 -1.28 -9.58
N ILE A 108 8.17 -1.25 -8.69
CA ILE A 108 8.31 -0.74 -7.33
C ILE A 108 8.35 -1.89 -6.31
N PRO A 109 9.00 -1.70 -5.15
CA PRO A 109 8.97 -2.69 -4.08
C PRO A 109 7.55 -2.98 -3.59
N VAL A 110 7.30 -4.26 -3.28
CA VAL A 110 6.09 -4.77 -2.61
C VAL A 110 6.49 -5.28 -1.23
N HIS A 111 5.66 -5.02 -0.23
CA HIS A 111 5.83 -5.50 1.13
C HIS A 111 4.76 -6.55 1.45
N PRO A 112 5.11 -7.71 2.03
CA PRO A 112 4.12 -8.59 2.61
C PRO A 112 3.32 -7.83 3.67
N VAL A 113 2.00 -7.99 3.64
CA VAL A 113 1.06 -7.29 4.52
C VAL A 113 0.04 -8.28 5.07
N ARG A 114 -0.36 -8.11 6.34
CA ARG A 114 -1.39 -8.94 6.98
C ARG A 114 -2.21 -8.13 7.99
N ALA A 115 -3.38 -8.64 8.31
CA ALA A 115 -4.14 -8.27 9.48
C ALA A 115 -3.85 -9.25 10.62
N ALA A 116 -3.61 -8.75 11.84
CA ALA A 116 -3.31 -9.52 13.04
C ALA A 116 -4.18 -9.08 14.24
#